data_AF-A0A118JWH4-F1
#
_entry.id   AF-A0A118JWH4-F1
#
_cell.length_a   1.000
_cell.length_b   1.000
_cell.length_c   1.000
_cell.angle_alpha   90.00
_cell.angle_beta   90.00
_cell.angle_gamma   90.00
#
_symmetry.space_group_name_H-M   'P 1'
#
loop_
_entity.id
_entity.type
_entity.pdbx_description
1 polymer ?
#
loop_
_entity_poly.entity_id
_entity_poly.type
_entity_poly.pdbx_seq_one_letter_code
_entity_poly.pdbx_strand_id
1 'polypeptide(L)'
;MGLQSTFLAAFLLLACIACLYPHMAMAKHAATGITRNYKFDIRVRNVTRLCKTKSIITVNRKFPGPRIIAREGDRVGRHGIRQLRSGWADGPAYITQCPIQTGQSYVYNFTITGQRGTLWYHAHVSWIRTTLYGPIIILPRHNTSYPFVKPYKEVPIMFGEWWKADTEAVINQALQTGAGPNNSDAYTINGLPGPLYNCSSPNVDYLDQYAEIFRLKVKPGKTYLLRLINAALNDELFFKITNHTFTVVDADSNYSEIKNHCSSTLVYDGPSEGRQSSQQFVTPKQSKLEVDANTD
;
A
#
# COMPACT_ATOMS: atom_id res chain seq x y z
N MET A 1 -3.73 5.31 74.21
CA MET A 1 -4.74 5.11 73.15
C MET A 1 -5.11 6.48 72.58
N GLY A 2 -4.46 6.94 71.51
CA GLY A 2 -4.69 8.30 70.98
C GLY A 2 -4.29 8.50 69.53
N LEU A 3 -4.07 7.41 68.78
CA LEU A 3 -3.52 7.45 67.42
C LEU A 3 -4.53 7.03 66.33
N GLN A 4 -5.81 6.82 66.67
CA GLN A 4 -6.81 6.32 65.70
C GLN A 4 -7.64 7.43 65.04
N SER A 5 -7.93 8.53 65.76
CA SER A 5 -8.85 9.57 65.26
C SER A 5 -8.22 10.42 64.14
N THR A 6 -6.93 10.75 64.26
CA THR A 6 -6.21 11.56 63.26
C THR A 6 -5.98 10.81 61.95
N PHE A 7 -5.73 9.50 62.01
CA PHE A 7 -5.60 8.65 60.83
C PHE A 7 -6.91 8.49 60.08
N LEU A 8 -8.04 8.31 60.79
CA LEU A 8 -9.36 8.21 60.16
C LEU A 8 -9.74 9.52 59.46
N ALA A 9 -9.48 10.66 60.10
CA ALA A 9 -9.75 11.97 59.53
C ALA A 9 -8.90 12.24 58.29
N ALA A 10 -7.60 11.91 58.32
CA ALA A 10 -6.72 12.03 57.16
C ALA A 10 -7.14 11.11 56.00
N PHE A 11 -7.59 9.88 56.30
CA PHE A 11 -8.05 8.92 55.30
C PHE A 11 -9.35 9.38 54.64
N LEU A 12 -10.30 9.91 55.42
CA LEU A 12 -11.54 10.49 54.92
C LEU A 12 -11.29 11.76 54.07
N LEU A 13 -10.31 12.59 54.44
CA LEU A 13 -9.94 13.76 53.65
C LEU A 13 -9.31 13.37 52.30
N LEU A 14 -8.40 12.39 52.28
CA LEU A 14 -7.80 11.85 51.06
C LEU A 14 -8.84 11.17 50.16
N ALA A 15 -9.78 10.42 50.73
CA ALA A 15 -10.89 9.82 50.00
C ALA A 15 -11.84 10.89 49.41
N CYS A 16 -12.14 11.96 50.15
CA CYS A 16 -12.91 13.09 49.64
C CYS A 16 -12.18 13.84 48.51
N ILE A 17 -10.86 14.03 48.58
CA ILE A 17 -10.08 14.64 47.50
C ILE A 17 -10.11 13.74 46.25
N ALA A 18 -10.01 12.41 46.42
CA ALA A 18 -10.15 11.46 45.31
C ALA A 18 -11.56 11.46 44.69
N CYS A 19 -12.61 11.66 45.50
CA CYS A 19 -14.01 11.72 45.06
C CYS A 19 -14.41 13.09 44.46
N LEU A 20 -13.68 14.17 44.78
CA LEU A 20 -13.92 15.52 44.23
C LEU A 20 -13.18 15.77 42.90
N TYR A 21 -12.25 14.88 42.51
CA TYR A 21 -11.55 14.90 41.23
C TYR A 21 -11.74 13.61 40.41
N PRO A 22 -12.96 13.15 40.07
CA PRO A 22 -13.13 12.02 39.15
C PRO A 22 -12.73 12.39 37.70
N HIS A 23 -12.33 13.63 37.45
CA HIS A 23 -12.16 14.17 36.10
C HIS A 23 -10.75 14.11 35.50
N MET A 24 -9.76 13.53 36.20
CA MET A 24 -8.36 13.53 35.75
C MET A 24 -7.79 12.13 35.53
N ALA A 25 -8.51 11.26 34.81
CA ALA A 25 -7.92 10.03 34.25
C ALA A 25 -8.58 9.53 32.96
N MET A 26 -9.41 10.35 32.30
CA MET A 26 -9.65 10.17 30.87
C MET A 26 -8.82 11.23 30.17
N ALA A 27 -7.58 10.87 29.81
CA ALA A 27 -6.95 11.49 28.67
C ALA A 27 -7.94 11.38 27.52
N LYS A 28 -8.69 12.46 27.26
CA LYS A 28 -9.36 12.69 25.99
C LYS A 28 -8.26 12.66 24.96
N HIS A 29 -7.95 11.47 24.44
CA HIS A 29 -7.42 11.33 23.10
C HIS A 29 -8.49 11.93 22.21
N ALA A 30 -8.50 13.26 22.10
CA ALA A 30 -9.24 13.94 21.06
C ALA A 30 -8.78 13.26 19.78
N ALA A 31 -9.66 12.47 19.18
CA ALA A 31 -9.42 11.83 17.90
C ALA A 31 -9.27 12.98 16.90
N THR A 32 -8.02 13.42 16.70
CA THR A 32 -7.63 14.50 15.78
C THR A 32 -7.69 14.05 14.32
N GLY A 33 -8.23 12.86 14.05
CA GLY A 33 -8.41 12.33 12.72
C GLY A 33 -9.70 12.79 12.07
N ILE A 34 -9.66 12.98 10.76
CA ILE A 34 -10.85 13.26 9.94
C ILE A 34 -11.37 11.97 9.31
N THR A 35 -12.67 11.95 8.98
CA THR A 35 -13.23 10.83 8.18
C THR A 35 -12.95 11.08 6.71
N ARG A 36 -12.31 10.11 6.04
CA ARG A 36 -12.03 10.15 4.61
C ARG A 36 -12.91 9.16 3.87
N ASN A 37 -13.77 9.69 3.01
CA ASN A 37 -14.65 8.90 2.17
C ASN A 37 -14.03 8.67 0.80
N TYR A 38 -14.05 7.42 0.35
CA TYR A 38 -13.60 7.02 -0.96
C TYR A 38 -14.67 6.13 -1.58
N LYS A 39 -14.99 6.31 -2.86
CA LYS A 39 -15.91 5.43 -3.61
C LYS A 39 -15.11 4.62 -4.64
N PHE A 40 -15.22 3.30 -4.55
CA PHE A 40 -14.61 2.36 -5.51
C PHE A 40 -15.76 1.69 -6.25
N ASP A 41 -15.82 1.94 -7.54
CA ASP A 41 -16.68 1.25 -8.48
C ASP A 41 -15.85 0.14 -9.13
N ILE A 42 -16.15 -1.11 -8.79
CA ILE A 42 -15.43 -2.27 -9.30
C ILE A 42 -16.00 -2.61 -10.67
N ARG A 43 -15.18 -2.47 -11.71
CA ARG A 43 -15.62 -2.60 -13.10
C ARG A 43 -14.66 -3.45 -13.90
N VAL A 44 -15.22 -4.27 -14.78
CA VAL A 44 -14.48 -4.94 -15.84
C VAL A 44 -14.08 -3.91 -16.90
N ARG A 45 -12.83 -3.98 -17.36
CA ARG A 45 -12.30 -3.12 -18.42
C ARG A 45 -11.37 -3.93 -19.32
N ASN A 46 -11.45 -3.68 -20.63
CA ASN A 46 -10.48 -4.21 -21.58
C ASN A 46 -9.17 -3.42 -21.49
N VAL A 47 -8.08 -4.12 -21.29
CA VAL A 47 -6.72 -3.56 -21.28
C VAL A 47 -5.85 -4.38 -22.23
N THR A 48 -5.07 -3.67 -23.04
CA THR A 48 -4.11 -4.25 -23.97
C THR A 48 -2.71 -4.12 -23.39
N ARG A 49 -1.99 -5.23 -23.32
CA ARG A 49 -0.55 -5.30 -23.03
C ARG A 49 0.03 -6.43 -23.86
N LEU A 50 1.29 -6.32 -24.27
CA LEU A 50 1.96 -7.38 -25.04
C LEU A 50 1.14 -7.76 -26.31
N CYS A 51 0.58 -6.77 -27.01
CA CYS A 51 -0.33 -6.93 -28.16
C CYS A 51 -1.61 -7.75 -27.91
N LYS A 52 -1.93 -8.12 -26.67
CA LYS A 52 -3.12 -8.90 -26.35
C LYS A 52 -4.07 -8.13 -25.44
N THR A 53 -5.31 -8.04 -25.88
CA THR A 53 -6.39 -7.47 -25.06
C THR A 53 -7.02 -8.55 -24.21
N LYS A 54 -7.17 -8.27 -22.91
CA LYS A 54 -8.00 -9.08 -22.01
C LYS A 54 -8.87 -8.18 -21.14
N SER A 55 -9.98 -8.72 -20.68
CA SER A 55 -10.81 -8.06 -19.68
C SER A 55 -10.20 -8.24 -18.30
N ILE A 56 -10.03 -7.15 -17.56
CA ILE A 56 -9.50 -7.15 -16.19
C ILE A 56 -10.46 -6.44 -15.24
N ILE A 57 -10.37 -6.77 -13.96
CA ILE A 57 -11.16 -6.11 -12.92
C ILE A 57 -10.38 -4.89 -12.42
N THR A 58 -11.03 -3.73 -12.39
CA THR A 58 -10.41 -2.45 -12.06
C THR A 58 -11.21 -1.69 -11.02
N VAL A 59 -10.54 -0.75 -10.36
CA VAL A 59 -11.18 0.19 -9.45
C VAL A 59 -11.35 1.52 -10.18
N ASN A 60 -12.59 2.01 -10.30
CA ASN A 60 -12.91 3.26 -10.97
C ASN A 60 -12.32 3.33 -12.40
N ARG A 61 -12.32 2.19 -13.12
CA ARG A 61 -11.73 2.04 -14.46
C ARG A 61 -10.22 2.30 -14.53
N LYS A 62 -9.49 2.24 -13.40
CA LYS A 62 -8.03 2.47 -13.34
C LYS A 62 -7.30 1.19 -12.99
N PHE A 63 -6.15 0.99 -13.64
CA PHE A 63 -5.19 -0.07 -13.36
C PHE A 63 -3.76 0.51 -13.45
N PRO A 64 -2.95 0.42 -12.37
CA PRO A 64 -3.35 0.13 -11.00
C PRO A 64 -4.47 1.05 -10.49
N GLY A 65 -5.14 0.63 -9.42
CA GLY A 65 -6.24 1.38 -8.81
C GLY A 65 -5.79 2.74 -8.25
N PRO A 66 -6.74 3.66 -7.98
CA PRO A 66 -6.45 4.97 -7.44
C PRO A 66 -5.81 4.89 -6.05
N ARG A 67 -4.85 5.77 -5.79
CA ARG A 67 -4.22 5.89 -4.46
C ARG A 67 -5.21 6.33 -3.38
N ILE A 68 -5.07 5.77 -2.19
CA ILE A 68 -5.71 6.25 -0.95
C ILE A 68 -4.66 7.08 -0.20
N ILE A 69 -5.05 8.27 0.26
CA ILE A 69 -4.20 9.11 1.11
C ILE A 69 -4.93 9.39 2.42
N ALA A 70 -4.33 9.01 3.53
CA ALA A 70 -4.85 9.27 4.86
C ALA A 70 -3.72 9.73 5.79
N ARG A 71 -4.07 10.19 6.99
CA ARG A 71 -3.13 10.43 8.09
C ARG A 71 -3.34 9.39 9.18
N GLU A 72 -2.31 9.14 9.96
CA GLU A 72 -2.46 8.40 11.21
C GLU A 72 -3.53 9.05 12.10
N GLY A 73 -4.51 8.26 12.54
CA GLY A 73 -5.68 8.71 13.30
C GLY A 73 -6.93 8.94 12.46
N ASP A 74 -6.82 9.10 11.13
CA ASP A 74 -7.98 9.27 10.25
C ASP A 74 -8.85 7.99 10.24
N ARG A 75 -10.16 8.20 10.06
CA ARG A 75 -11.12 7.11 9.81
C ARG A 75 -11.24 6.90 8.31
N VAL A 76 -10.96 5.69 7.84
CA VAL A 76 -10.89 5.33 6.41
C VAL A 76 -11.72 4.09 6.18
N GLY A 77 -12.27 3.96 4.98
CA GLY A 77 -13.11 2.83 4.64
C GLY A 77 -12.57 1.89 3.57
N ARG A 78 -11.34 1.31 3.73
CA ARG A 78 -10.66 0.41 2.74
C ARG A 78 -9.57 -0.57 3.28
N HIS A 79 -9.44 -1.76 2.68
CA HIS A 79 -8.49 -2.83 3.09
C HIS A 79 -7.00 -2.43 3.19
N GLY A 80 -6.19 -3.15 3.98
CA GLY A 80 -4.72 -3.00 4.09
C GLY A 80 -4.21 -2.33 5.37
N ILE A 81 -5.07 -2.14 6.39
CA ILE A 81 -4.77 -1.45 7.65
C ILE A 81 -4.98 -2.42 8.81
N ARG A 82 -4.23 -2.28 9.90
CA ARG A 82 -4.39 -3.10 11.09
C ARG A 82 -5.79 -2.89 11.66
N GLN A 83 -6.66 -3.89 11.47
CA GLN A 83 -8.09 -3.84 11.79
C GLN A 83 -8.37 -4.01 13.29
N LEU A 84 -7.79 -3.14 14.13
CA LEU A 84 -8.06 -3.16 15.57
C LEU A 84 -9.55 -2.94 15.82
N ARG A 85 -10.21 -3.95 16.40
CA ARG A 85 -11.66 -3.96 16.70
C ARG A 85 -12.56 -3.72 15.48
N SER A 86 -12.08 -4.03 14.28
CA SER A 86 -12.77 -3.81 13.01
C SER A 86 -12.55 -4.95 12.02
N GLY A 87 -12.36 -6.18 12.52
CA GLY A 87 -12.01 -7.35 11.70
C GLY A 87 -13.00 -7.67 10.58
N TRP A 88 -14.28 -7.31 10.71
CA TRP A 88 -15.27 -7.43 9.61
C TRP A 88 -14.91 -6.58 8.38
N ALA A 89 -14.13 -5.52 8.56
CA ALA A 89 -13.65 -4.64 7.50
C ALA A 89 -12.22 -5.00 7.07
N ASP A 90 -11.75 -6.20 7.40
CA ASP A 90 -10.51 -6.73 6.86
C ASP A 90 -10.73 -7.00 5.36
N GLY A 91 -11.41 -8.06 4.95
CA GLY A 91 -11.69 -8.27 3.53
C GLY A 91 -11.41 -9.67 2.95
N PRO A 92 -10.62 -10.55 3.59
CA PRO A 92 -10.46 -11.92 3.13
C PRO A 92 -11.80 -12.65 3.01
N ALA A 93 -12.11 -13.06 1.77
CA ALA A 93 -13.33 -13.80 1.48
C ALA A 93 -13.36 -15.13 2.24
N TYR A 94 -14.52 -15.46 2.79
CA TYR A 94 -14.78 -16.67 3.59
C TYR A 94 -14.04 -16.75 4.92
N ILE A 95 -13.30 -15.71 5.30
CA ILE A 95 -12.67 -15.59 6.63
C ILE A 95 -13.35 -14.48 7.42
N THR A 96 -13.30 -13.23 6.94
CA THR A 96 -13.86 -12.08 7.67
C THR A 96 -15.17 -11.58 7.07
N GLN A 97 -15.48 -11.97 5.82
CA GLN A 97 -16.72 -11.63 5.14
C GLN A 97 -17.03 -12.58 3.99
N CYS A 98 -18.30 -12.64 3.58
CA CYS A 98 -18.68 -13.22 2.30
C CYS A 98 -18.21 -12.31 1.13
N PRO A 99 -17.92 -12.88 -0.06
CA PRO A 99 -17.65 -12.08 -1.25
C PRO A 99 -18.80 -11.12 -1.57
N ILE A 100 -18.46 -9.88 -1.90
CA ILE A 100 -19.43 -8.86 -2.33
C ILE A 100 -19.94 -9.26 -3.71
N GLN A 101 -21.23 -9.59 -3.80
CA GLN A 101 -21.85 -10.04 -5.04
C GLN A 101 -21.98 -8.90 -6.06
N THR A 102 -22.04 -9.24 -7.34
CA THR A 102 -22.28 -8.29 -8.42
C THR A 102 -23.54 -7.45 -8.15
N GLY A 103 -23.44 -6.13 -8.30
CA GLY A 103 -24.54 -5.20 -8.04
C GLY A 103 -24.73 -4.81 -6.57
N GLN A 104 -24.00 -5.45 -5.64
CA GLN A 104 -24.04 -5.10 -4.22
C GLN A 104 -22.93 -4.12 -3.86
N SER A 105 -23.08 -3.48 -2.69
CA SER A 105 -22.09 -2.55 -2.14
C SER A 105 -21.80 -2.88 -0.68
N TYR A 106 -20.54 -2.68 -0.27
CA TYR A 106 -20.11 -2.84 1.11
C TYR A 106 -19.30 -1.62 1.54
N VAL A 107 -19.48 -1.20 2.79
CA VAL A 107 -18.73 -0.08 3.38
C VAL A 107 -17.73 -0.65 4.38
N TYR A 108 -16.47 -0.71 3.99
CA TYR A 108 -15.37 -0.88 4.92
C TYR A 108 -15.27 0.37 5.80
N ASN A 109 -15.01 0.23 7.09
CA ASN A 109 -14.96 1.37 8.00
C ASN A 109 -14.13 1.09 9.25
N PHE A 110 -12.96 1.70 9.35
CA PHE A 110 -12.02 1.49 10.46
C PHE A 110 -11.17 2.76 10.68
N THR A 111 -10.40 2.77 11.77
CA THR A 111 -9.53 3.89 12.14
C THR A 111 -8.07 3.49 12.04
N ILE A 112 -7.25 4.29 11.34
CA ILE A 112 -5.80 4.05 11.24
C ILE A 112 -5.15 4.33 12.59
N THR A 113 -4.59 3.30 13.22
CA THR A 113 -4.03 3.42 14.59
C THR A 113 -2.62 2.86 14.67
N GLY A 114 -1.65 3.75 14.92
CA GLY A 114 -0.25 3.37 15.11
C GLY A 114 0.43 2.87 13.83
N GLN A 115 -0.05 3.31 12.66
CA GLN A 115 0.55 3.02 11.36
C GLN A 115 0.77 4.33 10.61
N ARG A 116 1.89 4.41 9.91
CA ARG A 116 2.24 5.52 9.03
C ARG A 116 3.23 5.02 8.00
N GLY A 117 3.06 5.43 6.76
CA GLY A 117 3.97 5.11 5.69
C GLY A 117 3.25 4.64 4.43
N THR A 118 3.74 3.54 3.87
CA THR A 118 3.17 2.92 2.68
C THR A 118 2.53 1.60 3.06
N LEU A 119 1.35 1.35 2.48
CA LEU A 119 0.62 0.08 2.45
C LEU A 119 -0.05 0.02 1.07
N TRP A 120 -0.90 -0.97 0.87
CA TRP A 120 -1.67 -1.13 -0.35
C TRP A 120 -2.98 -1.86 -0.05
N TYR A 121 -3.98 -1.66 -0.91
CA TYR A 121 -5.17 -2.50 -0.92
C TYR A 121 -5.09 -3.42 -2.13
N HIS A 122 -5.71 -4.60 -1.99
CA HIS A 122 -5.93 -5.51 -3.09
C HIS A 122 -7.22 -6.32 -2.89
N ALA A 123 -7.69 -6.97 -3.94
CA ALA A 123 -8.74 -7.97 -3.80
C ALA A 123 -8.22 -9.16 -2.98
N HIS A 124 -9.06 -9.70 -2.10
CA HIS A 124 -8.71 -10.86 -1.28
C HIS A 124 -9.67 -12.03 -1.54
N VAL A 125 -9.88 -12.30 -2.83
CA VAL A 125 -10.67 -13.43 -3.35
C VAL A 125 -10.08 -13.86 -4.69
N SER A 126 -9.75 -15.16 -4.81
CA SER A 126 -9.08 -15.75 -5.97
C SER A 126 -7.81 -14.97 -6.40
N TRP A 127 -7.48 -14.99 -7.69
CA TRP A 127 -6.33 -14.30 -8.29
C TRP A 127 -6.68 -12.89 -8.81
N ILE A 128 -7.81 -12.32 -8.38
CA ILE A 128 -8.26 -10.97 -8.77
C ILE A 128 -7.25 -9.90 -8.33
N ARG A 129 -6.43 -10.17 -7.30
CA ARG A 129 -5.36 -9.27 -6.84
C ARG A 129 -4.30 -8.97 -7.89
N THR A 130 -4.26 -9.71 -9.01
CA THR A 130 -3.40 -9.43 -10.17
C THR A 130 -3.72 -8.12 -10.88
N THR A 131 -4.96 -7.63 -10.74
CA THR A 131 -5.43 -6.44 -11.49
C THR A 131 -6.21 -5.47 -10.61
N LEU A 132 -6.77 -5.94 -9.48
CA LEU A 132 -7.45 -5.11 -8.50
C LEU A 132 -6.53 -4.87 -7.29
N TYR A 133 -5.68 -3.86 -7.40
CA TYR A 133 -4.83 -3.38 -6.33
C TYR A 133 -4.51 -1.90 -6.47
N GLY A 134 -4.05 -1.25 -5.39
CA GLY A 134 -3.55 0.11 -5.45
C GLY A 134 -2.92 0.60 -4.14
N PRO A 135 -2.18 1.72 -4.18
CA PRO A 135 -1.39 2.15 -3.04
C PRO A 135 -2.22 2.84 -1.95
N ILE A 136 -1.80 2.65 -0.71
CA ILE A 136 -2.27 3.38 0.48
C ILE A 136 -1.10 4.15 1.06
N ILE A 137 -1.27 5.46 1.17
CA ILE A 137 -0.28 6.36 1.75
C ILE A 137 -0.84 6.89 3.06
N ILE A 138 -0.19 6.54 4.16
CA ILE A 138 -0.54 7.00 5.49
C ILE A 138 0.50 8.04 5.92
N LEU A 139 0.14 9.30 5.80
CA LEU A 139 0.97 10.43 6.22
C LEU A 139 1.06 10.48 7.76
N PRO A 140 2.07 11.17 8.32
CA PRO A 140 2.14 11.45 9.75
C PRO A 140 0.85 12.11 10.25
N ARG A 141 0.55 11.91 11.55
CA ARG A 141 -0.54 12.60 12.24
C ARG A 141 -0.48 14.11 11.99
N HIS A 142 -1.63 14.77 12.04
CA HIS A 142 -1.70 16.22 11.94
C HIS A 142 -0.73 16.89 12.95
N ASN A 143 -0.01 17.92 12.51
CA ASN A 143 1.04 18.61 13.29
C ASN A 143 2.26 17.75 13.67
N THR A 144 2.47 16.61 13.02
CA THR A 144 3.70 15.80 13.18
C THR A 144 4.47 15.77 11.86
N SER A 145 5.79 15.93 11.91
CA SER A 145 6.66 15.81 10.74
C SER A 145 7.05 14.35 10.49
N TYR A 146 7.61 14.09 9.30
CA TYR A 146 8.39 12.88 9.10
C TYR A 146 9.60 12.87 10.07
N PRO A 147 10.12 11.70 10.44
CA PRO A 147 11.37 11.59 11.21
C PRO A 147 12.62 11.89 10.35
N PHE A 148 12.41 12.24 9.09
CA PHE A 148 13.43 12.58 8.11
C PHE A 148 13.07 13.87 7.37
N VAL A 149 14.02 14.43 6.62
CA VAL A 149 13.80 15.63 5.81
C VAL A 149 12.66 15.40 4.82
N LYS A 150 11.71 16.33 4.79
CA LYS A 150 10.53 16.24 3.91
C LYS A 150 10.98 16.13 2.44
N PRO A 151 10.55 15.11 1.69
CA PRO A 151 10.89 14.97 0.28
C PRO A 151 10.32 16.11 -0.57
N TYR A 152 10.96 16.37 -1.70
CA TYR A 152 10.43 17.25 -2.74
C TYR A 152 9.12 16.69 -3.34
N LYS A 153 9.10 15.38 -3.63
CA LYS A 153 7.94 14.64 -4.12
C LYS A 153 7.95 13.21 -3.62
N GLU A 154 6.75 12.64 -3.47
CA GLU A 154 6.53 11.24 -3.13
C GLU A 154 5.89 10.52 -4.32
N VAL A 155 6.39 9.33 -4.64
CA VAL A 155 6.00 8.61 -5.87
C VAL A 155 5.77 7.14 -5.55
N PRO A 156 4.52 6.64 -5.63
CA PRO A 156 4.25 5.21 -5.59
C PRO A 156 4.82 4.47 -6.79
N ILE A 157 5.50 3.36 -6.53
CA ILE A 157 6.03 2.43 -7.52
C ILE A 157 5.45 1.06 -7.17
N MET A 158 4.43 0.64 -7.92
CA MET A 158 3.80 -0.67 -7.78
C MET A 158 4.49 -1.66 -8.71
N PHE A 159 5.10 -2.71 -8.18
CA PHE A 159 5.49 -3.87 -8.97
C PHE A 159 4.31 -4.83 -9.08
N GLY A 160 4.20 -5.54 -10.20
CA GLY A 160 3.17 -6.56 -10.38
C GLY A 160 3.48 -7.46 -11.55
N GLU A 161 2.62 -8.44 -11.77
CA GLU A 161 2.75 -9.41 -12.85
C GLU A 161 1.59 -9.31 -13.85
N TRP A 162 1.86 -9.68 -15.09
CA TRP A 162 0.91 -9.66 -16.19
C TRP A 162 0.90 -10.99 -16.94
N TRP A 163 -0.28 -11.61 -17.01
CA TRP A 163 -0.55 -12.73 -17.91
C TRP A 163 -1.34 -12.23 -19.14
N LYS A 164 -1.01 -12.73 -20.31
CA LYS A 164 -1.84 -12.68 -21.52
C LYS A 164 -3.10 -13.53 -21.38
N ALA A 165 -3.05 -14.58 -20.57
CA ALA A 165 -4.21 -15.39 -20.23
C ALA A 165 -5.11 -14.70 -19.19
N ASP A 166 -6.35 -15.16 -19.09
CA ASP A 166 -7.19 -14.86 -17.92
C ASP A 166 -6.56 -15.52 -16.69
N THR A 167 -6.29 -14.72 -15.66
CA THR A 167 -5.64 -15.18 -14.43
C THR A 167 -6.51 -16.16 -13.66
N GLU A 168 -7.84 -16.04 -13.75
CA GLU A 168 -8.75 -17.03 -13.15
C GLU A 168 -8.66 -18.39 -13.87
N ALA A 169 -8.45 -18.39 -15.19
CA ALA A 169 -8.21 -19.63 -15.93
C ALA A 169 -6.87 -20.27 -15.54
N VAL A 170 -5.82 -19.47 -15.33
CA VAL A 170 -4.49 -19.95 -14.89
C VAL A 170 -4.60 -20.66 -13.53
N ILE A 171 -5.22 -20.03 -12.53
CA ILE A 171 -5.37 -20.65 -11.21
C ILE A 171 -6.32 -21.86 -11.24
N ASN A 172 -7.40 -21.81 -12.02
CA ASN A 172 -8.32 -22.95 -12.15
C ASN A 172 -7.63 -24.17 -12.77
N GLN A 173 -6.77 -23.98 -13.77
CA GLN A 173 -5.97 -25.07 -14.35
C GLN A 173 -4.99 -25.66 -13.33
N ALA A 174 -4.30 -24.81 -12.56
CA ALA A 174 -3.38 -25.26 -11.50
C ALA A 174 -4.12 -26.10 -10.44
N LEU A 175 -5.29 -25.63 -9.99
CA LEU A 175 -6.12 -26.36 -9.02
C LEU A 175 -6.65 -27.70 -9.57
N GLN A 176 -7.02 -27.76 -10.85
CA GLN A 176 -7.51 -28.99 -11.48
C GLN A 176 -6.40 -30.03 -11.67
N THR A 177 -5.19 -29.60 -12.01
CA THR A 177 -4.06 -30.50 -12.32
C THR A 177 -3.20 -30.83 -11.11
N GLY A 178 -3.24 -30.00 -10.06
CA GLY A 178 -2.34 -30.07 -8.91
C GLY A 178 -0.92 -29.55 -9.20
N ALA A 179 -0.65 -29.06 -10.42
CA ALA A 179 0.63 -28.46 -10.78
C ALA A 179 0.69 -26.97 -10.37
N GLY A 180 1.90 -26.41 -10.36
CA GLY A 180 2.08 -24.96 -10.18
C GLY A 180 1.40 -24.16 -11.30
N PRO A 181 0.93 -22.93 -11.01
CA PRO A 181 0.39 -22.04 -12.04
C PRO A 181 1.47 -21.66 -13.06
N ASN A 182 1.05 -21.40 -14.30
CA ASN A 182 1.97 -20.89 -15.32
C ASN A 182 2.55 -19.55 -14.89
N ASN A 183 3.84 -19.34 -15.18
CA ASN A 183 4.53 -18.07 -14.95
C ASN A 183 3.85 -16.90 -15.70
N SER A 184 4.04 -15.69 -15.19
CA SER A 184 3.57 -14.48 -15.86
C SER A 184 4.29 -14.25 -17.19
N ASP A 185 3.62 -13.57 -18.12
CA ASP A 185 4.19 -13.20 -19.41
C ASP A 185 5.07 -11.94 -19.30
N ALA A 186 4.84 -11.11 -18.27
CA ALA A 186 5.68 -9.96 -17.96
C ALA A 186 5.55 -9.49 -16.50
N TYR A 187 6.64 -8.99 -15.94
CA TYR A 187 6.61 -8.10 -14.80
C TYR A 187 6.23 -6.68 -15.23
N THR A 188 5.69 -5.89 -14.31
CA THR A 188 5.21 -4.55 -14.58
C THR A 188 5.62 -3.57 -13.48
N ILE A 189 5.86 -2.32 -13.87
CA ILE A 189 5.96 -1.17 -12.96
C ILE A 189 4.78 -0.25 -13.24
N ASN A 190 3.97 -0.01 -12.21
CA ASN A 190 2.74 0.76 -12.29
C ASN A 190 1.81 0.27 -13.42
N GLY A 191 1.73 -1.06 -13.60
CA GLY A 191 0.88 -1.72 -14.61
C GLY A 191 1.40 -1.64 -16.04
N LEU A 192 2.67 -1.22 -16.22
CA LEU A 192 3.34 -1.11 -17.52
C LEU A 192 4.52 -2.11 -17.58
N PRO A 193 4.60 -2.95 -18.62
CA PRO A 193 5.59 -4.02 -18.73
C PRO A 193 7.02 -3.51 -18.98
N GLY A 194 7.19 -2.29 -19.48
CA GLY A 194 8.51 -1.78 -19.80
C GLY A 194 9.01 -2.20 -21.20
N PRO A 195 10.21 -1.77 -21.59
CA PRO A 195 10.69 -1.84 -22.97
C PRO A 195 11.16 -3.24 -23.42
N LEU A 196 11.42 -4.15 -22.47
CA LEU A 196 12.10 -5.43 -22.74
C LEU A 196 11.20 -6.52 -23.31
N TYR A 197 9.88 -6.38 -23.18
CA TYR A 197 8.94 -7.38 -23.68
C TYR A 197 8.56 -7.11 -25.14
N ASN A 198 8.48 -8.19 -25.92
CA ASN A 198 7.89 -8.13 -27.26
C ASN A 198 6.49 -7.52 -27.17
N CYS A 199 6.15 -6.67 -28.15
CA CYS A 199 4.90 -5.92 -28.15
C CYS A 199 4.72 -4.90 -27.00
N SER A 200 5.80 -4.50 -26.34
CA SER A 200 5.85 -3.36 -25.41
C SER A 200 6.78 -2.22 -25.88
N SER A 201 7.48 -2.42 -27.01
CA SER A 201 8.46 -1.51 -27.60
C SER A 201 8.00 -0.97 -28.98
N PRO A 202 8.57 0.14 -29.47
CA PRO A 202 7.92 1.10 -30.37
C PRO A 202 7.88 0.62 -31.82
N ASN A 203 6.91 -0.22 -32.18
CA ASN A 203 6.61 -0.54 -33.58
C ASN A 203 5.10 -0.46 -33.87
N VAL A 204 4.43 0.56 -33.33
CA VAL A 204 3.09 0.98 -33.77
C VAL A 204 3.05 2.51 -33.70
N ASP A 205 2.68 3.12 -34.83
CA ASP A 205 2.49 4.55 -35.15
C ASP A 205 2.92 5.64 -34.13
N TYR A 206 3.65 6.61 -34.67
CA TYR A 206 4.43 7.72 -34.09
C TYR A 206 3.78 8.59 -33.00
N LEU A 207 2.54 8.33 -32.57
CA LEU A 207 1.79 9.16 -31.61
C LEU A 207 1.61 8.53 -30.22
N ASP A 208 1.82 7.23 -30.03
CA ASP A 208 1.66 6.57 -28.71
C ASP A 208 2.89 5.76 -28.25
N GLN A 209 4.04 6.10 -28.84
CA GLN A 209 5.35 5.43 -28.83
C GLN A 209 5.95 5.10 -27.44
N TYR A 210 5.28 5.48 -26.34
CA TYR A 210 5.81 5.43 -24.98
C TYR A 210 4.79 5.04 -23.89
N ALA A 211 3.59 4.58 -24.28
CA ALA A 211 2.51 4.27 -23.35
C ALA A 211 2.78 3.06 -22.42
N GLU A 212 3.74 2.21 -22.77
CA GLU A 212 4.03 0.94 -22.08
C GLU A 212 5.24 0.98 -21.14
N ILE A 213 5.79 2.18 -20.87
CA ILE A 213 6.96 2.36 -19.98
C ILE A 213 6.67 3.44 -18.93
N PHE A 214 6.87 3.09 -17.65
CA PHE A 214 6.78 4.07 -16.57
C PHE A 214 7.99 5.01 -16.57
N ARG A 215 7.73 6.32 -16.52
CA ARG A 215 8.78 7.36 -16.50
C ARG A 215 8.53 8.37 -15.42
N LEU A 216 9.55 8.57 -14.57
CA LEU A 216 9.51 9.60 -13.54
C LEU A 216 10.35 10.81 -13.97
N LYS A 217 9.68 11.94 -14.22
CA LYS A 217 10.35 13.23 -14.45
C LYS A 217 10.89 13.77 -13.12
N VAL A 218 12.19 14.01 -13.05
CA VAL A 218 12.89 14.40 -11.83
C VAL A 218 13.64 15.74 -11.99
N LYS A 219 13.83 16.45 -10.87
CA LYS A 219 14.63 17.68 -10.83
C LYS A 219 15.99 17.36 -10.18
N PRO A 220 17.12 17.67 -10.83
CA PRO A 220 18.44 17.48 -10.23
C PRO A 220 18.55 18.16 -8.87
N GLY A 221 19.23 17.51 -7.92
CA GLY A 221 19.45 18.02 -6.56
C GLY A 221 18.22 18.02 -5.65
N LYS A 222 17.06 17.53 -6.12
CA LYS A 222 15.87 17.33 -5.27
C LYS A 222 15.78 15.89 -4.80
N THR A 223 15.36 15.69 -3.55
CA THR A 223 15.17 14.35 -2.98
C THR A 223 13.73 13.88 -3.16
N TYR A 224 13.56 12.67 -3.69
CA TYR A 224 12.28 12.02 -3.94
C TYR A 224 12.11 10.84 -2.99
N LEU A 225 10.89 10.64 -2.49
CA LEU A 225 10.53 9.45 -1.73
C LEU A 225 9.78 8.49 -2.64
N LEU A 226 10.45 7.43 -3.09
CA LEU A 226 9.82 6.34 -3.81
C LEU A 226 9.16 5.40 -2.81
N ARG A 227 7.88 5.13 -3.01
CA ARG A 227 7.06 4.25 -2.16
C ARG A 227 6.88 2.94 -2.92
N LEU A 228 7.81 2.02 -2.71
CA LEU A 228 7.90 0.74 -3.41
C LEU A 228 6.90 -0.24 -2.80
N ILE A 229 6.06 -0.86 -3.64
CA ILE A 229 5.09 -1.86 -3.22
C ILE A 229 5.22 -3.04 -4.18
N ASN A 230 5.43 -4.25 -3.66
CA ASN A 230 5.33 -5.46 -4.48
C ASN A 230 3.90 -5.99 -4.43
N ALA A 231 3.22 -5.96 -5.58
CA ALA A 231 1.91 -6.55 -5.80
C ALA A 231 1.99 -7.71 -6.82
N ALA A 232 3.19 -8.26 -7.07
CA ALA A 232 3.36 -9.54 -7.75
C ALA A 232 2.68 -10.66 -6.93
N LEU A 233 2.39 -11.80 -7.55
CA LEU A 233 1.71 -12.92 -6.91
C LEU A 233 2.67 -13.97 -6.35
N ASN A 234 3.78 -14.22 -7.04
CA ASN A 234 4.63 -15.38 -6.74
C ASN A 234 6.11 -15.06 -6.59
N ASP A 235 6.53 -13.82 -6.84
CA ASP A 235 7.94 -13.46 -6.96
C ASP A 235 8.39 -12.32 -6.03
N GLU A 236 9.58 -12.50 -5.47
CA GLU A 236 10.35 -11.45 -4.84
C GLU A 236 11.17 -10.72 -5.90
N LEU A 237 11.17 -9.38 -5.87
CA LEU A 237 11.74 -8.59 -6.96
C LEU A 237 12.91 -7.73 -6.48
N PHE A 238 14.01 -7.75 -7.22
CA PHE A 238 15.09 -6.79 -7.02
C PHE A 238 14.77 -5.47 -7.74
N PHE A 239 14.93 -4.36 -7.02
CA PHE A 239 14.78 -3.03 -7.57
C PHE A 239 16.12 -2.29 -7.55
N LYS A 240 16.43 -1.63 -8.67
CA LYS A 240 17.60 -0.79 -8.86
C LYS A 240 17.25 0.39 -9.77
N ILE A 241 17.94 1.50 -9.57
CA ILE A 241 17.92 2.64 -10.47
C ILE A 241 19.34 2.86 -10.97
N THR A 242 19.54 2.75 -12.28
CA THR A 242 20.87 2.88 -12.89
C THR A 242 21.54 4.20 -12.49
N ASN A 243 22.81 4.13 -12.05
CA ASN A 243 23.62 5.26 -11.59
C ASN A 243 23.06 6.05 -10.40
N HIS A 244 22.16 5.46 -9.63
CA HIS A 244 21.60 6.07 -8.43
C HIS A 244 21.70 5.11 -7.25
N THR A 245 22.04 5.66 -6.08
CA THR A 245 21.90 4.97 -4.81
C THR A 245 20.63 5.46 -4.12
N PHE A 246 20.12 4.66 -3.19
CA PHE A 246 18.98 5.04 -2.38
C PHE A 246 19.23 4.84 -0.89
N THR A 247 18.40 5.50 -0.10
CA THR A 247 18.38 5.37 1.36
C THR A 247 17.04 4.79 1.77
N VAL A 248 17.03 3.64 2.43
CA VAL A 248 15.81 3.01 2.94
C VAL A 248 15.43 3.66 4.27
N VAL A 249 14.18 4.09 4.41
CA VAL A 249 13.69 4.84 5.59
C VAL A 249 12.42 4.29 6.22
N ASP A 250 11.76 3.36 5.56
CA ASP A 250 10.52 2.74 6.03
C ASP A 250 10.38 1.35 5.42
N ALA A 251 9.88 0.41 6.21
CA ALA A 251 9.41 -0.89 5.78
C ALA A 251 8.10 -1.20 6.51
N ASP A 252 7.06 -1.56 5.77
CA ASP A 252 5.75 -2.00 6.29
C ASP A 252 5.05 -0.99 7.18
N SER A 253 5.11 0.29 6.81
CA SER A 253 4.59 1.40 7.61
C SER A 253 5.18 1.48 9.02
N ASN A 254 6.42 1.02 9.15
CA ASN A 254 7.27 1.24 10.30
C ASN A 254 8.58 1.86 9.81
N TYR A 255 8.93 3.01 10.40
CA TYR A 255 10.22 3.61 10.14
C TYR A 255 11.31 2.66 10.62
N SER A 256 12.20 2.29 9.70
CA SER A 256 13.36 1.46 10.00
C SER A 256 14.54 2.33 10.41
N GLU A 257 15.59 1.71 10.93
CA GLU A 257 16.90 2.35 10.92
C GLU A 257 17.26 2.75 9.47
N ILE A 258 17.83 3.95 9.34
CA ILE A 258 18.15 4.53 8.04
C ILE A 258 19.34 3.77 7.44
N LYS A 259 19.10 3.04 6.36
CA LYS A 259 20.18 2.37 5.60
C LYS A 259 20.55 3.22 4.40
N ASN A 260 21.74 3.81 4.44
CA ASN A 260 22.23 4.72 3.39
C ASN A 260 23.00 3.98 2.29
N HIS A 261 23.04 4.57 1.09
CA HIS A 261 23.89 4.15 -0.03
C HIS A 261 23.64 2.73 -0.55
N CYS A 262 22.39 2.25 -0.52
CA CYS A 262 22.02 0.99 -1.13
C CYS A 262 22.02 1.12 -2.67
N SER A 263 22.56 0.11 -3.37
CA SER A 263 22.59 0.03 -4.84
C SER A 263 21.44 -0.78 -5.43
N SER A 264 20.94 -1.76 -4.69
CA SER A 264 19.80 -2.61 -5.03
C SER A 264 19.08 -3.07 -3.76
N THR A 265 17.78 -3.32 -3.86
CA THR A 265 16.90 -3.67 -2.73
C THR A 265 16.03 -4.81 -3.17
N LEU A 266 15.87 -5.79 -2.30
CA LEU A 266 14.86 -6.83 -2.47
C LEU A 266 13.52 -6.26 -2.00
N VAL A 267 12.47 -6.48 -2.77
CA VAL A 267 11.09 -6.13 -2.45
C VAL A 267 10.31 -7.44 -2.42
N TYR A 268 10.11 -7.95 -1.22
CA TYR A 268 9.42 -9.21 -0.95
C TYR A 268 7.94 -9.14 -1.37
N ASP A 269 7.35 -10.28 -1.73
CA ASP A 269 5.90 -10.43 -1.78
C ASP A 269 5.35 -10.77 -0.39
N GLY A 270 4.34 -10.01 0.04
CA GLY A 270 3.87 -10.03 1.41
C GLY A 270 2.83 -11.10 1.70
N PRO A 271 2.75 -11.56 2.96
CA PRO A 271 1.60 -12.33 3.39
C PRO A 271 0.32 -11.51 3.16
N SER A 272 -0.79 -12.22 2.95
CA SER A 272 -2.16 -11.81 2.64
C SER A 272 -2.74 -10.56 3.35
N GLU A 273 -2.07 -9.99 4.35
CA GLU A 273 -2.55 -8.87 5.17
C GLU A 273 -2.16 -7.47 4.64
N GLY A 274 -1.70 -7.34 3.39
CA GLY A 274 -1.35 -6.04 2.80
C GLY A 274 -0.14 -5.35 3.45
N ARG A 275 0.69 -6.12 4.18
CA ARG A 275 2.03 -5.73 4.61
C ARG A 275 2.99 -6.07 3.48
N GLN A 276 4.11 -5.36 3.37
CA GLN A 276 5.10 -5.38 2.28
C GLN A 276 5.01 -4.20 1.32
N SER A 277 5.50 -3.09 1.86
CA SER A 277 5.94 -1.96 1.07
C SER A 277 7.15 -1.33 1.75
N SER A 278 8.05 -0.74 0.99
CA SER A 278 9.18 0.02 1.54
C SER A 278 9.15 1.44 1.02
N GLN A 279 9.70 2.37 1.79
CA GLN A 279 9.95 3.72 1.30
C GLN A 279 11.44 3.96 1.21
N GLN A 280 11.82 4.51 0.07
CA GLN A 280 13.21 4.71 -0.29
C GLN A 280 13.40 6.12 -0.80
N PHE A 281 14.38 6.82 -0.23
CA PHE A 281 14.83 8.08 -0.77
C PHE A 281 15.76 7.87 -1.95
N VAL A 282 15.53 8.64 -3.00
CA VAL A 282 16.42 8.76 -4.13
C VAL A 282 16.69 10.24 -4.36
N THR A 283 17.96 10.62 -4.50
CA THR A 283 18.36 11.96 -4.95
C THR A 283 18.89 11.83 -6.37
N PRO A 284 18.07 12.16 -7.40
CA PRO A 284 18.46 11.95 -8.79
C PRO A 284 19.59 12.87 -9.22
N LYS A 285 20.60 12.30 -9.89
CA LYS A 285 21.71 13.03 -10.52
C LYS A 285 21.39 13.46 -11.96
N GLN A 286 20.28 12.97 -12.52
CA GLN A 286 19.81 13.22 -13.89
C GLN A 286 18.38 13.78 -13.90
N SER A 287 17.88 14.21 -15.07
CA SER A 287 16.55 14.83 -15.25
C SER A 287 15.40 13.84 -15.47
N LYS A 288 15.71 12.56 -15.70
CA LYS A 288 14.75 11.48 -15.95
C LYS A 288 15.22 10.19 -15.31
N LEU A 289 14.31 9.46 -14.67
CA LEU A 289 14.54 8.09 -14.23
C LEU A 289 13.65 7.16 -15.08
N GLU A 290 14.29 6.23 -15.77
CA GLU A 290 13.62 5.06 -16.35
C GLU A 290 13.83 3.91 -15.37
N VAL A 291 12.73 3.25 -15.02
CA VAL A 291 12.72 2.11 -14.13
C VAL A 291 12.28 0.93 -14.97
N ASP A 292 13.14 -0.08 -15.06
CA ASP A 292 12.86 -1.30 -15.80
C ASP A 292 12.52 -2.44 -14.85
N ALA A 293 11.60 -3.31 -15.26
CA ALA A 293 11.20 -4.49 -14.51
C ALA A 293 11.92 -5.69 -15.11
N ASN A 294 13.16 -5.93 -14.67
CA ASN A 294 13.91 -7.11 -15.08
C ASN A 294 14.37 -7.88 -13.85
N THR A 295 14.31 -9.21 -13.94
CA THR A 295 15.02 -10.12 -13.03
C THR A 295 16.36 -10.44 -13.70
N ASP A 296 17.46 -10.13 -13.03
CA ASP A 296 18.79 -10.65 -13.40
C ASP A 296 18.82 -12.17 -13.21
#